data_AF-A0A0P0W5K6-F1
#
_entry.id   AF-A0A0P0W5K6-F1
#
_cell.length_a   1.000
_cell.length_b   1.000
_cell.length_c   1.000
_cell.angle_alpha   90.00
_cell.angle_beta   90.00
_cell.angle_gamma   90.00
#
_symmetry.space_group_name_H-M   'P 1'
#
loop_
_entity.id
_entity.type
_entity.pdbx_description
1 polymer ?
#
loop_
_entity_poly.entity_id
_entity_poly.type
_entity_poly.pdbx_seq_one_letter_code
_entity_poly.pdbx_strand_id
1 'polypeptide(L)'
;SGPLKTTVTGVEMFKKILDHGEAGDNVGLLLRGLKRGDVQRGQVVCKPGTVKTYQKFEAEIYVLTKDEGGRHTAFLSNYSPQFYFRTADVTGKVVLPDGVEMVMPGDNVTAGFELISPVPLEPGQRFALREGGRTVGAGVVSKVYS
;
A
#
# COMPACT_ATOMS: atom_id res chain seq x y z
N SER A 1 -16.78 5.56 -1.04
CA SER A 1 -17.52 4.29 -1.07
C SER A 1 -17.05 3.44 0.11
N GLY A 2 -17.98 2.84 0.85
CA GLY A 2 -17.64 1.94 1.96
C GLY A 2 -17.16 0.56 1.49
N PRO A 3 -16.74 -0.32 2.40
CA PRO A 3 -16.31 -1.67 2.05
C PRO A 3 -17.45 -2.47 1.39
N LEU A 4 -17.12 -3.22 0.33
CA LEU A 4 -18.05 -4.13 -0.33
C LEU A 4 -18.21 -5.40 0.52
N LYS A 5 -19.45 -5.77 0.82
CA LYS A 5 -19.78 -7.02 1.52
C LYS A 5 -20.23 -8.07 0.50
N THR A 6 -19.68 -9.27 0.62
CA THR A 6 -20.03 -10.42 -0.23
C THR A 6 -19.84 -11.72 0.55
N THR A 7 -20.22 -12.85 -0.06
CA THR A 7 -20.06 -14.20 0.47
C THR A 7 -19.16 -14.99 -0.47
N VAL A 8 -18.12 -15.62 0.08
CA VAL A 8 -17.31 -16.60 -0.67
C VAL A 8 -18.15 -17.85 -0.87
N THR A 9 -18.33 -18.28 -2.12
CA THR A 9 -19.10 -19.47 -2.49
C THR A 9 -18.25 -20.60 -3.05
N GLY A 10 -16.95 -20.39 -3.19
CA GLY A 10 -16.01 -21.40 -3.64
C GLY A 10 -14.57 -20.93 -3.46
N VAL A 11 -13.68 -21.87 -3.21
CA VAL A 11 -12.23 -21.69 -3.12
C VAL A 11 -11.59 -22.62 -4.14
N GLU A 12 -10.67 -22.10 -4.95
CA GLU A 12 -9.99 -22.88 -5.98
C GLU A 12 -8.48 -22.66 -5.92
N MET A 13 -7.71 -23.72 -6.12
CA MET A 13 -6.27 -23.64 -6.35
C MET A 13 -5.87 -24.55 -7.52
N PHE A 14 -5.19 -24.02 -8.53
CA PHE A 14 -4.70 -24.79 -9.69
C PHE A 14 -5.75 -25.75 -10.32
N LYS A 15 -6.96 -25.26 -10.62
CA LYS A 15 -8.08 -26.06 -11.17
C LYS A 15 -8.65 -27.13 -10.24
N LYS A 16 -8.33 -27.10 -8.94
CA LYS A 16 -8.93 -27.94 -7.91
C LYS A 16 -9.79 -27.11 -6.99
N ILE A 17 -11.00 -27.59 -6.72
CA ILE A 17 -11.89 -27.01 -5.70
C ILE A 17 -11.39 -27.47 -4.34
N LEU A 18 -11.32 -26.53 -3.40
CA LEU A 18 -10.94 -26.77 -2.01
C LEU A 18 -12.13 -26.48 -1.10
N ASP A 19 -12.20 -27.17 0.04
CA ASP A 19 -13.21 -26.90 1.08
C ASP A 19 -12.90 -25.60 1.82
N HIS A 20 -11.61 -25.32 2.06
CA HIS A 20 -11.12 -24.07 2.64
C HIS A 20 -9.73 -23.73 2.07
N GLY A 21 -9.31 -22.48 2.27
CA GLY A 21 -7.96 -22.02 1.96
C GLY A 21 -7.23 -21.63 3.25
N GLU A 22 -5.93 -21.87 3.31
CA GLU A 22 -5.10 -21.59 4.48
C GLU A 22 -4.09 -20.46 4.22
N ALA A 23 -3.47 -19.96 5.29
CA ALA A 23 -2.44 -18.93 5.17
C ALA A 23 -1.23 -19.48 4.39
N GLY A 24 -0.86 -18.79 3.31
CA GLY A 24 0.22 -19.21 2.40
C GLY A 24 -0.28 -19.76 1.06
N ASP A 25 -1.56 -20.09 0.97
CA ASP A 25 -2.16 -20.59 -0.26
C ASP A 25 -2.40 -19.50 -1.31
N ASN A 26 -2.06 -19.80 -2.57
CA ASN A 26 -2.41 -18.97 -3.72
C ASN A 26 -3.76 -19.43 -4.29
N VAL A 27 -4.86 -18.83 -3.84
CA VAL A 27 -6.23 -19.24 -4.19
C VAL A 27 -6.97 -18.23 -5.07
N GLY A 28 -7.92 -18.74 -5.84
CA GLY A 28 -9.06 -17.98 -6.37
C GLY A 28 -10.26 -18.10 -5.44
N LEU A 29 -10.94 -16.98 -5.19
CA LEU A 29 -12.18 -16.93 -4.41
C LEU A 29 -13.35 -16.56 -5.31
N LEU A 30 -14.40 -17.39 -5.32
CA LEU A 30 -15.64 -17.08 -6.00
C LEU A 30 -16.51 -16.20 -5.09
N LEU A 31 -16.75 -14.95 -5.49
CA LEU A 31 -17.49 -13.96 -4.71
C LEU A 31 -18.90 -13.78 -5.24
N ARG A 32 -19.91 -14.02 -4.39
CA ARG A 32 -21.33 -13.94 -4.77
C ARG A 32 -21.71 -12.52 -5.18
N GLY A 33 -22.28 -12.40 -6.38
CA GLY A 33 -22.92 -11.17 -6.85
C GLY A 33 -21.98 -10.03 -7.26
N LEU A 34 -20.66 -10.26 -7.23
CA LEU A 34 -19.68 -9.28 -7.70
C LEU A 34 -19.25 -9.61 -9.13
N LYS A 35 -19.20 -8.59 -9.97
CA LYS A 35 -18.63 -8.63 -11.31
C LYS A 35 -17.14 -8.32 -11.24
N ARG A 36 -16.42 -8.68 -12.30
CA ARG A 36 -14.99 -8.41 -12.43
C ARG A 36 -14.63 -6.93 -12.24
N GLY A 37 -15.49 -6.02 -12.66
CA GLY A 37 -15.27 -4.56 -12.51
C GLY A 37 -15.55 -4.01 -11.11
N ASP A 38 -16.21 -4.78 -10.24
CA ASP A 38 -16.52 -4.34 -8.88
C ASP A 38 -15.33 -4.53 -7.92
N VAL A 39 -14.35 -5.33 -8.33
CA VAL A 39 -13.12 -5.60 -7.59
C VAL A 39 -11.90 -5.16 -8.38
N GLN A 40 -10.95 -4.54 -7.68
CA GLN A 40 -9.71 -4.04 -8.29
C GLN A 40 -8.49 -4.50 -7.52
N ARG A 41 -7.37 -4.64 -8.22
CA ARG A 41 -6.07 -4.93 -7.62
C ARG A 41 -5.74 -3.88 -6.55
N GLY A 42 -5.22 -4.34 -5.41
CA GLY A 42 -4.94 -3.51 -4.24
C GLY A 42 -6.03 -3.55 -3.17
N GLN A 43 -7.23 -4.05 -3.50
CA GLN A 43 -8.23 -4.41 -2.49
C GLN A 43 -7.85 -5.72 -1.79
N VAL A 44 -8.38 -5.91 -0.58
CA VAL A 44 -8.15 -7.09 0.26
C VAL A 44 -9.49 -7.70 0.64
N VAL A 45 -9.60 -9.02 0.51
CA VAL A 45 -10.70 -9.79 1.11
C VAL A 45 -10.34 -10.07 2.56
N CYS A 46 -11.21 -9.70 3.49
CA CYS A 46 -10.96 -9.84 4.92
C CYS A 46 -12.23 -10.29 5.65
N LYS A 47 -12.05 -10.76 6.89
CA LYS A 47 -13.18 -11.00 7.79
C LYS A 47 -13.90 -9.66 8.02
N PRO A 48 -15.25 -9.63 7.99
CA PRO A 48 -15.99 -8.40 8.22
C PRO A 48 -15.59 -7.71 9.54
N GLY A 49 -15.26 -6.42 9.46
CA GLY A 49 -14.93 -5.59 10.61
C GLY A 49 -13.48 -5.70 11.13
N THR A 50 -12.62 -6.52 10.53
CA THR A 50 -11.24 -6.69 11.05
C THR A 50 -10.23 -5.76 10.42
N VAL A 51 -10.43 -5.33 9.17
CA VAL A 51 -9.52 -4.44 8.45
C VAL A 51 -10.17 -3.08 8.27
N LYS A 52 -9.42 -2.02 8.59
CA LYS A 52 -9.79 -0.63 8.33
C LYS A 52 -8.92 -0.06 7.21
N THR A 53 -9.44 0.94 6.52
CA THR A 53 -8.70 1.66 5.50
C THR A 53 -8.42 3.08 5.96
N TYR A 54 -7.26 3.60 5.57
CA TYR A 54 -6.79 4.93 5.94
C TYR A 54 -6.20 5.62 4.73
N GLN A 55 -6.23 6.96 4.77
CA GLN A 55 -5.58 7.80 3.76
C GLN A 55 -4.36 8.53 4.32
N LYS A 56 -4.34 8.78 5.64
CA LYS A 56 -3.29 9.53 6.31
C LYS A 56 -2.52 8.61 7.24
N PHE A 57 -1.20 8.65 7.15
CA PHE A 57 -0.33 7.85 8.00
C PHE A 57 1.02 8.54 8.16
N GLU A 58 1.79 8.11 9.15
CA GLU A 58 3.18 8.45 9.34
C GLU A 58 4.02 7.20 9.10
N ALA A 59 5.22 7.40 8.55
CA ALA A 59 6.16 6.32 8.33
C ALA A 59 7.60 6.80 8.43
N GLU A 60 8.46 5.87 8.80
CA GLU A 60 9.90 5.96 8.58
C GLU A 60 10.20 5.49 7.17
N ILE A 61 10.94 6.30 6.40
CA ILE A 61 11.35 5.96 5.04
C ILE A 61 12.87 6.06 4.90
N TYR A 62 13.41 5.15 4.11
CA TYR A 62 14.75 5.21 3.53
C TYR A 62 14.63 5.57 2.05
N VAL A 63 15.34 6.60 1.61
CA VAL A 63 15.37 7.03 0.22
C VAL A 63 16.56 6.38 -0.47
N LEU A 64 16.31 5.60 -1.52
CA LEU A 64 17.38 4.88 -2.22
C LEU A 64 18.34 5.86 -2.88
N THR A 65 19.63 5.58 -2.74
CA THR A 65 20.71 6.28 -3.43
C THR A 65 20.65 6.03 -4.94
N LYS A 66 21.40 6.84 -5.70
CA LYS A 66 21.59 6.63 -7.14
C LYS A 66 22.13 5.23 -7.46
N ASP A 67 23.09 4.74 -6.67
CA ASP A 67 23.76 3.46 -6.93
C ASP A 67 22.84 2.26 -6.62
N GLU A 68 21.85 2.45 -5.75
CA GLU A 68 20.76 1.51 -5.51
C GLU A 68 19.64 1.60 -6.56
N GLY A 69 19.78 2.46 -7.58
CA GLY A 69 18.80 2.68 -8.64
C GLY A 69 17.67 3.65 -8.27
N GLY A 70 17.83 4.40 -7.18
CA GLY A 70 16.90 5.41 -6.70
C GLY A 70 17.02 6.75 -7.43
N ARG A 71 16.80 7.84 -6.69
CA ARG A 71 16.81 9.20 -7.26
C ARG A 71 18.23 9.74 -7.39
N HIS A 72 18.42 10.62 -8.37
CA HIS A 72 19.65 11.41 -8.51
C HIS A 72 19.61 12.71 -7.71
N THR A 73 18.41 13.24 -7.46
CA THR A 73 18.19 14.54 -6.84
C THR A 73 17.24 14.42 -5.66
N ALA A 74 17.33 15.40 -4.76
CA ALA A 74 16.44 15.52 -3.62
C ALA A 74 14.96 15.57 -4.04
N PHE A 75 14.08 15.36 -3.07
CA PHE A 75 12.68 15.74 -3.18
C PHE A 75 12.27 16.68 -2.05
N LEU A 76 11.22 17.46 -2.31
CA LEU A 76 10.66 18.44 -1.38
C LEU A 76 9.32 17.92 -0.82
N SER A 77 8.78 18.63 0.16
CA SER A 77 7.40 18.41 0.61
C SER A 77 6.41 18.59 -0.56
N ASN A 78 5.27 17.90 -0.50
CA ASN A 78 4.30 17.74 -1.59
C ASN A 78 4.77 16.91 -2.80
N TYR A 79 5.96 16.30 -2.74
CA TYR A 79 6.34 15.24 -3.67
C TYR A 79 5.25 14.17 -3.70
N SER A 80 4.85 13.76 -4.91
CA SER A 80 3.68 12.89 -5.13
C SER A 80 4.02 11.54 -5.79
N PRO A 81 4.72 10.63 -5.09
CA PRO A 81 5.06 9.32 -5.63
C PRO A 81 3.87 8.35 -5.64
N GLN A 82 4.09 7.20 -6.27
CA GLN A 82 3.26 6.01 -6.14
C GLN A 82 3.69 5.20 -4.92
N PHE A 83 2.73 4.81 -4.09
CA PHE A 83 2.95 3.96 -2.92
C PHE A 83 2.51 2.55 -3.25
N TYR A 84 3.44 1.61 -3.08
CA TYR A 84 3.19 0.21 -3.34
C TYR A 84 3.00 -0.55 -2.03
N PHE A 85 1.74 -0.83 -1.68
CA PHE A 85 1.36 -1.58 -0.48
C PHE A 85 0.87 -2.97 -0.88
N ARG A 86 1.66 -4.01 -0.63
CA ARG A 86 1.36 -5.40 -1.06
C ARG A 86 1.10 -5.46 -2.57
N THR A 87 -0.17 -5.41 -3.00
CA THR A 87 -0.59 -5.40 -4.40
C THR A 87 -1.20 -4.08 -4.85
N ALA A 88 -1.48 -3.16 -3.92
CA ALA A 88 -2.03 -1.85 -4.16
C ALA A 88 -0.96 -0.89 -4.67
N ASP A 89 -1.33 -0.11 -5.67
CA ASP A 89 -0.56 1.00 -6.21
C ASP A 89 -1.44 2.24 -6.09
N VAL A 90 -1.03 3.19 -5.25
CA VAL A 90 -1.83 4.38 -4.93
C VAL A 90 -0.92 5.60 -4.86
N THR A 91 -1.26 6.65 -5.60
CA THR A 91 -0.55 7.92 -5.49
C THR A 91 -0.80 8.55 -4.12
N GLY A 92 0.21 9.18 -3.56
CA GLY A 92 0.08 9.96 -2.33
C GLY A 92 1.05 11.11 -2.30
N LYS A 93 0.85 12.02 -1.37
CA LYS A 93 1.73 13.16 -1.11
C LYS A 93 2.60 12.89 0.10
N VAL A 94 3.85 13.31 0.03
CA VAL A 94 4.78 13.35 1.16
C VAL A 94 4.66 14.69 1.87
N VAL A 95 4.50 14.66 3.19
CA VAL A 95 4.47 15.83 4.06
C VAL A 95 5.68 15.75 4.98
N LEU A 96 6.71 16.51 4.64
CA LEU A 96 7.93 16.59 5.46
C LEU A 96 7.65 17.30 6.79
N PRO A 97 8.35 16.92 7.87
CA PRO A 97 8.22 17.59 9.15
C PRO A 97 8.74 19.04 9.08
N ASP A 98 8.27 19.88 10.00
CA ASP A 98 8.69 21.27 10.10
C ASP A 98 10.22 21.38 10.24
N GLY A 99 10.83 22.28 9.47
CA GLY A 99 12.28 22.47 9.43
C GLY A 99 13.04 21.53 8.50
N VAL A 100 12.39 20.52 7.89
CA VAL A 100 12.98 19.68 6.83
C VAL A 100 12.51 20.18 5.47
N GLU A 101 13.38 20.94 4.79
CA GLU A 101 13.07 21.50 3.47
C GLU A 101 13.12 20.44 2.37
N MET A 102 14.09 19.53 2.43
CA MET A 102 14.35 18.55 1.40
C MET A 102 14.92 17.25 1.98
N VAL A 103 14.78 16.16 1.23
CA VAL A 103 15.31 14.84 1.57
C VAL A 103 16.22 14.36 0.45
N MET A 104 17.44 13.98 0.79
CA MET A 104 18.47 13.53 -0.16
C MET A 104 18.39 12.01 -0.38
N PRO A 105 18.81 11.52 -1.56
CA PRO A 105 19.06 10.09 -1.75
C PRO A 105 20.06 9.57 -0.72
N GLY A 106 19.72 8.49 -0.01
CA GLY A 106 20.49 7.92 1.11
C GLY A 106 19.98 8.31 2.50
N ASP A 107 19.08 9.27 2.61
CA ASP A 107 18.55 9.71 3.90
C ASP A 107 17.51 8.73 4.47
N ASN A 108 17.45 8.72 5.80
CA ASN A 108 16.34 8.15 6.56
C ASN A 108 15.54 9.30 7.18
N VAL A 109 14.23 9.35 6.96
CA VAL A 109 13.36 10.41 7.48
C VAL A 109 12.03 9.84 7.96
N THR A 110 11.52 10.39 9.04
CA THR A 110 10.12 10.18 9.45
C THR A 110 9.27 11.30 8.85
N ALA A 111 8.21 10.94 8.11
CA ALA A 111 7.35 11.89 7.45
C ALA A 111 5.88 11.50 7.51
N GLY A 112 5.00 12.48 7.31
CA GLY A 112 3.58 12.25 7.10
C GLY A 112 3.27 11.96 5.64
N PHE A 113 2.20 11.23 5.39
CA PHE A 113 1.78 10.84 4.04
C PHE A 113 0.26 10.92 3.90
N GLU A 114 -0.20 11.37 2.72
CA GLU A 114 -1.62 11.45 2.38
C GLU A 114 -1.90 10.81 1.02
N LEU A 115 -2.63 9.71 1.02
CA LEU A 115 -3.00 8.94 -0.17
C LEU A 115 -4.25 9.52 -0.84
N ILE A 116 -4.30 9.47 -2.18
CA ILE A 116 -5.48 9.93 -2.94
C ILE A 116 -6.69 8.99 -2.79
N SER A 117 -6.49 7.80 -2.23
CA SER A 117 -7.53 6.81 -2.03
C SER A 117 -7.22 5.98 -0.78
N PRO A 118 -8.25 5.60 -0.01
CA PRO A 118 -8.06 4.83 1.21
C PRO A 118 -7.55 3.42 0.90
N VAL A 119 -6.54 2.96 1.64
CA VAL A 119 -6.01 1.60 1.53
C VAL A 119 -5.92 0.93 2.90
N PRO A 120 -5.90 -0.43 2.96
CA PRO A 120 -5.62 -1.13 4.20
C PRO A 120 -4.21 -0.81 4.73
N LEU A 121 -4.15 -0.19 5.91
CA LEU A 121 -2.90 0.19 6.58
C LEU A 121 -2.92 -0.24 8.04
N GLU A 122 -1.77 -0.72 8.51
CA GLU A 122 -1.50 -1.10 9.89
C GLU A 122 -0.07 -0.66 10.27
N PRO A 123 0.18 -0.24 11.52
CA PRO A 123 1.55 -0.03 12.00
C PRO A 123 2.44 -1.26 11.77
N GLY A 124 3.69 -1.03 11.37
CA GLY A 124 4.65 -2.06 10.98
C GLY A 124 4.52 -2.53 9.52
N GLN A 125 3.48 -2.12 8.79
CA GLN A 125 3.32 -2.49 7.38
C GLN A 125 4.41 -1.84 6.53
N ARG A 126 5.13 -2.68 5.76
CA ARG A 126 6.15 -2.22 4.82
C ARG A 126 5.52 -1.78 3.50
N PHE A 127 6.15 -0.80 2.85
CA PHE A 127 5.77 -0.32 1.53
C PHE A 127 6.98 0.17 0.75
N ALA A 128 6.81 0.36 -0.55
CA ALA A 128 7.80 0.97 -1.42
C ALA A 128 7.26 2.28 -2.00
N LEU A 129 8.13 3.28 -2.14
CA LEU A 129 7.88 4.49 -2.92
C LEU A 129 8.38 4.26 -4.34
N ARG A 130 7.56 4.58 -5.32
CA ARG A 130 7.86 4.40 -6.74
C ARG A 130 7.59 5.66 -7.55
N GLU A 131 8.41 5.85 -8.57
CA GLU A 131 8.29 6.94 -9.55
C GLU A 131 8.69 6.42 -10.92
N GLY A 132 7.86 6.64 -11.94
CA GLY A 132 8.14 6.18 -13.30
C GLY A 132 8.40 4.66 -13.39
N GLY A 133 7.76 3.88 -12.51
CA GLY A 133 7.96 2.42 -12.42
C GLY A 133 9.24 1.97 -11.69
N ARG A 134 10.07 2.89 -11.19
CA ARG A 134 11.28 2.56 -10.40
C ARG A 134 11.03 2.72 -8.92
N THR A 135 11.65 1.88 -8.09
CA THR A 135 11.63 2.05 -6.63
C THR A 135 12.63 3.13 -6.23
N VAL A 136 12.15 4.13 -5.52
CA VAL A 136 12.94 5.30 -5.08
C VAL A 136 13.06 5.39 -3.56
N GLY A 137 12.25 4.64 -2.83
CA GLY A 137 12.31 4.56 -1.38
C GLY A 137 11.65 3.30 -0.84
N ALA A 138 11.98 2.95 0.39
CA ALA A 138 11.32 1.91 1.16
C ALA A 138 10.86 2.49 2.50
N GLY A 139 9.71 2.04 3.00
CA GLY A 139 9.16 2.59 4.23
C GLY A 139 8.43 1.58 5.09
N VAL A 140 8.26 1.95 6.36
CA VAL A 140 7.50 1.20 7.36
C VAL A 140 6.53 2.15 8.04
N VAL A 141 5.24 1.82 7.98
CA VAL A 141 4.19 2.61 8.65
C VAL A 141 4.45 2.63 10.16
N SER A 142 4.64 3.80 10.75
CA SER A 142 4.79 3.97 12.21
C SER A 142 3.43 4.15 12.86
N LYS A 143 2.54 4.94 12.25
CA LYS A 143 1.24 5.33 12.81
C LYS A 143 0.22 5.58 11.71
N VAL A 144 -1.04 5.26 11.97
CA VAL A 144 -2.18 5.54 11.06
C VAL A 144 -3.11 6.58 11.69
N TYR A 145 -3.66 7.46 10.86
CA TYR A 145 -4.58 8.51 11.27
C TYR A 145 -5.95 8.29 10.61
N SER A 146 -7.02 8.43 11.40
CA SER A 146 -8.42 8.32 10.96
C SER A 146 -8.84 9.45 10.03
#